data_AF-A0A0A0UUI9-F1
#
_entry.id   AF-A0A0A0UUI9-F1
#
_cell.length_a   1.000
_cell.length_b   1.000
_cell.length_c   1.000
_cell.angle_alpha   90.00
_cell.angle_beta   90.00
_cell.angle_gamma   90.00
#
_symmetry.space_group_name_H-M   'P 1'
#
loop_
_entity.id
_entity.type
_entity.pdbx_description
1 polymer ?
#
loop_
_entity_poly.entity_id
_entity_poly.type
_entity_poly.pdbx_seq_one_letter_code
_entity_poly.pdbx_strand_id
1 'polypeptide(L)'
;MTTLYDRRALFWRIKKEASYPGRQSVKLADNIECRYNWGLDKNILDYVEEHAKNNNRKILLPLQFHVTSINITTCSKIFIWLTDDSYISADIYNAGDDYAYGMNDHDGYMTPEELRATEARRWLKLDNVSGIKHGFPFDQYSIQAYKGGGVVRETPLSEVVKTSHMNCMFITQNQKDES
;
A
#
# COMPACT_ATOMS: atom_id res chain seq x y z
N MET A 1 23.99 -0.40 -11.35
CA MET A 1 23.64 1.03 -11.19
C MET A 1 22.14 1.08 -10.96
N THR A 2 21.70 1.43 -9.76
CA THR A 2 20.27 1.42 -9.37
C THR A 2 19.58 2.63 -10.00
N THR A 3 18.54 2.41 -10.81
CA THR A 3 17.81 3.50 -11.47
C THR A 3 16.91 4.23 -10.49
N LEU A 4 16.37 5.40 -10.89
CA LEU A 4 15.36 6.09 -10.09
C LEU A 4 14.12 5.20 -9.86
N TYR A 5 13.70 4.46 -10.87
CA TYR A 5 12.55 3.55 -10.78
C TYR A 5 12.78 2.46 -9.73
N ASP A 6 13.99 1.91 -9.66
CA ASP A 6 14.35 0.89 -8.67
C ASP A 6 14.29 1.41 -7.22
N ARG A 7 14.48 2.72 -7.03
CA ARG A 7 14.44 3.38 -5.72
C ARG A 7 13.07 3.92 -5.34
N ARG A 8 12.14 4.02 -6.28
CA ARG A 8 10.79 4.52 -6.03
C ARG A 8 9.91 3.43 -5.47
N ALA A 9 9.19 3.76 -4.41
CA ALA A 9 8.21 2.89 -3.81
C ALA A 9 6.87 3.60 -3.62
N LEU A 10 5.80 2.83 -3.72
CA LEU A 10 4.46 3.22 -3.33
C LEU A 10 4.31 3.00 -1.83
N PHE A 11 4.04 4.07 -1.08
CA PHE A 11 3.77 3.98 0.35
C PHE A 11 2.28 4.17 0.60
N TRP A 12 1.62 3.09 1.01
CA TRP A 12 0.21 3.08 1.36
C TRP A 12 0.06 3.06 2.88
N ARG A 13 -0.33 4.21 3.43
CA ARG A 13 -0.67 4.41 4.83
C ARG A 13 -2.14 4.07 5.09
N ILE A 14 -2.37 3.26 6.11
CA ILE A 14 -3.70 2.89 6.58
C ILE A 14 -3.78 3.12 8.09
N LYS A 15 -4.81 3.82 8.55
CA LYS A 15 -5.07 3.94 10.00
C LYS A 15 -5.43 2.58 10.55
N LYS A 16 -4.86 2.19 11.70
CA LYS A 16 -5.11 0.87 12.30
C LYS A 16 -6.60 0.59 12.46
N GLU A 17 -7.40 1.58 12.84
CA GLU A 17 -8.83 1.42 13.02
C GLU A 17 -9.57 1.13 11.70
N ALA A 18 -9.08 1.68 10.59
CA ALA A 18 -9.60 1.47 9.24
C ALA A 18 -8.99 0.25 8.55
N SER A 19 -8.02 -0.43 9.17
CA SER A 19 -7.32 -1.56 8.58
C SER A 19 -8.11 -2.86 8.62
N TYR A 20 -9.25 -2.90 9.29
CA TYR A 20 -10.11 -4.08 9.42
C TYR A 20 -11.17 -4.09 8.32
N PRO A 21 -11.05 -4.96 7.30
CA PRO A 21 -12.02 -5.03 6.20
C PRO A 21 -13.43 -5.32 6.74
N GLY A 22 -14.44 -4.64 6.19
CA GLY A 22 -15.83 -4.85 6.59
C GLY A 22 -16.27 -4.13 7.86
N ARG A 23 -15.39 -3.43 8.58
CA ARG A 23 -15.81 -2.53 9.67
C ARG A 23 -16.64 -1.39 9.09
N GLN A 24 -17.91 -1.33 9.46
CA GLN A 24 -18.85 -0.31 8.98
C GLN A 24 -19.53 0.35 10.17
N SER A 25 -19.75 1.65 10.07
CA SER A 25 -20.61 2.38 10.98
C SER A 25 -21.76 3.00 10.23
N VAL A 26 -22.98 2.82 10.73
CA VAL A 26 -24.19 3.45 10.20
C VAL A 26 -24.80 4.31 11.29
N LYS A 27 -24.88 5.62 11.08
CA LYS A 27 -25.61 6.53 11.97
C LYS A 27 -27.11 6.27 11.77
N LEU A 28 -27.80 5.81 12.81
CA LEU A 28 -29.23 5.52 12.78
C LEU A 28 -30.07 6.72 13.25
N ALA A 29 -29.56 7.49 14.21
CA ALA A 29 -30.19 8.71 14.72
C ALA A 29 -29.13 9.63 15.36
N ASP A 30 -29.54 10.81 15.83
CA ASP A 30 -28.66 11.62 16.69
C ASP A 30 -28.29 10.83 17.95
N ASN A 31 -26.98 10.73 18.20
CA ASN A 31 -26.37 9.94 19.26
C ASN A 31 -26.54 8.40 19.15
N ILE A 32 -27.02 7.86 18.03
CA ILE A 32 -27.12 6.41 17.80
C ILE A 32 -26.35 6.02 16.54
N GLU A 33 -25.29 5.24 16.73
CA GLU A 33 -24.46 4.67 15.66
C GLU A 33 -24.44 3.15 15.81
N CYS A 34 -24.84 2.43 14.78
CA CYS A 34 -24.66 0.99 14.70
C CYS A 34 -23.28 0.69 14.11
N ARG A 35 -22.49 -0.14 14.78
CA ARG A 35 -21.14 -0.53 14.35
C ARG A 35 -21.14 -2.01 14.03
N TYR A 36 -20.84 -2.34 12.79
CA TYR A 36 -20.74 -3.71 12.28
C TYR A 36 -19.27 -4.15 12.27
N ASN A 37 -19.05 -5.44 12.52
CA ASN A 37 -17.73 -6.09 12.48
C ASN A 37 -16.70 -5.42 13.41
N TRP A 38 -17.17 -4.99 14.58
CA TRP A 38 -16.35 -4.42 15.65
C TRP A 38 -15.80 -5.55 16.51
N GLY A 39 -14.55 -5.94 16.28
CA GLY A 39 -13.92 -7.11 16.94
C GLY A 39 -13.35 -8.14 15.96
N LEU A 40 -13.03 -7.73 14.73
CA LEU A 40 -12.26 -8.58 13.82
C LEU A 40 -10.82 -8.72 14.34
N ASP A 41 -10.34 -9.95 14.42
CA ASP A 41 -8.97 -10.24 14.87
C ASP A 41 -7.94 -9.99 13.76
N LYS A 42 -8.37 -10.11 12.49
CA LYS A 42 -7.53 -9.96 11.30
C LYS A 42 -7.72 -8.60 10.64
N ASN A 43 -6.62 -7.90 10.46
CA ASN A 43 -6.54 -6.68 9.67
C ASN A 43 -6.04 -6.97 8.24
N ILE A 44 -5.98 -5.93 7.40
CA ILE A 44 -5.56 -6.03 6.00
C ILE A 44 -4.20 -6.71 5.82
N LEU A 45 -3.22 -6.45 6.71
CA LEU A 45 -1.91 -7.09 6.61
C LEU A 45 -1.99 -8.59 6.86
N ASP A 46 -2.85 -9.04 7.79
CA ASP A 46 -3.05 -10.46 8.08
C ASP A 46 -3.62 -11.18 6.85
N TYR A 47 -4.64 -10.59 6.21
CA TYR A 47 -5.22 -11.14 4.98
C TYR A 47 -4.23 -11.16 3.82
N VAL A 48 -3.42 -10.10 3.66
CA VAL A 48 -2.36 -10.05 2.64
C VAL A 48 -1.32 -11.14 2.89
N GLU A 49 -0.84 -11.29 4.13
CA GLU A 49 0.19 -12.28 4.45
C GLU A 49 -0.32 -13.71 4.29
N GLU A 50 -1.51 -14.03 4.81
CA GLU A 50 -2.12 -15.35 4.74
C GLU A 50 -2.37 -15.76 3.28
N HIS A 51 -2.96 -14.85 2.50
CA HIS A 51 -3.17 -15.11 1.07
C HIS A 51 -1.84 -15.33 0.34
N ALA A 52 -0.85 -14.47 0.59
CA ALA A 52 0.46 -14.59 -0.05
C ALA A 52 1.18 -15.89 0.33
N LYS A 53 1.09 -16.36 1.59
CA LYS A 53 1.67 -17.65 2.03
C LYS A 53 1.08 -18.83 1.24
N ASN A 54 -0.21 -18.77 0.92
CA ASN A 54 -0.91 -19.81 0.18
C ASN A 54 -0.76 -19.71 -1.34
N ASN A 55 -0.27 -18.58 -1.87
CA ASN A 55 -0.20 -18.29 -3.30
C ASN A 55 1.23 -17.90 -3.75
N ASN A 56 2.26 -18.62 -3.31
CA ASN A 56 3.65 -18.42 -3.75
C ASN A 56 4.19 -16.99 -3.56
N ARG A 57 3.75 -16.30 -2.50
CA ARG A 57 4.08 -14.88 -2.21
C ARG A 57 3.61 -13.90 -3.29
N LYS A 58 2.56 -14.27 -4.04
CA LYS A 58 1.89 -13.44 -5.04
C LYS A 58 0.51 -13.00 -4.57
N ILE A 59 0.08 -11.83 -5.02
CA ILE A 59 -1.24 -11.27 -4.72
C ILE A 59 -1.67 -10.25 -5.78
N LEU A 60 -2.98 -10.18 -6.06
CA LEU A 60 -3.60 -9.11 -6.84
C LEU A 60 -4.38 -8.18 -5.90
N LEU A 61 -3.85 -7.00 -5.64
CA LEU A 61 -4.49 -6.01 -4.76
C LEU A 61 -5.35 -5.01 -5.54
N PRO A 62 -6.63 -4.87 -5.18
CA PRO A 62 -7.46 -3.77 -5.68
C PRO A 62 -7.09 -2.46 -4.98
N LEU A 63 -6.94 -1.38 -5.74
CA LEU A 63 -6.67 -0.04 -5.22
C LEU A 63 -7.91 0.86 -5.36
N GLN A 64 -8.33 1.44 -4.24
CA GLN A 64 -9.49 2.33 -4.16
C GLN A 64 -9.13 3.83 -4.27
N PHE A 65 -7.86 4.19 -4.09
CA PHE A 65 -7.45 5.60 -4.07
C PHE A 65 -7.10 6.14 -5.47
N HIS A 66 -7.21 7.46 -5.62
CA HIS A 66 -6.95 8.17 -6.87
C HIS A 66 -5.44 8.29 -7.14
N VAL A 67 -4.86 7.25 -7.72
CA VAL A 67 -3.49 7.24 -8.26
C VAL A 67 -3.51 6.69 -9.67
N THR A 68 -2.73 7.20 -10.62
CA THR A 68 -2.69 6.63 -11.98
C THR A 68 -1.85 5.35 -12.01
N SER A 69 -2.28 4.35 -12.78
CA SER A 69 -1.52 3.13 -13.05
C SER A 69 -0.10 3.43 -13.56
N ILE A 70 0.02 4.43 -14.45
CA ILE A 70 1.30 4.94 -14.98
C ILE A 70 2.26 5.38 -13.86
N ASN A 71 1.78 6.06 -12.82
CA ASN A 71 2.68 6.47 -11.76
C ASN A 71 3.10 5.27 -10.89
N ILE A 72 2.21 4.29 -10.72
CA ILE A 72 2.53 3.06 -9.97
C ILE A 72 3.61 2.25 -10.71
N THR A 73 3.55 2.15 -12.05
CA THR A 73 4.58 1.44 -12.83
C THR A 73 5.95 2.11 -12.80
N THR A 74 6.05 3.34 -12.28
CA THR A 74 7.35 3.98 -11.96
C THR A 74 7.93 3.57 -10.60
N CYS A 75 7.27 2.67 -9.86
CA CYS A 75 7.73 2.18 -8.57
C CYS A 75 8.11 0.71 -8.67
N SER A 76 9.21 0.33 -8.04
CA SER A 76 9.66 -1.06 -7.94
C SER A 76 8.99 -1.80 -6.78
N LYS A 77 8.57 -1.08 -5.73
CA LYS A 77 8.05 -1.67 -4.49
C LYS A 77 6.80 -0.98 -3.97
N ILE A 78 6.06 -1.71 -3.15
CA ILE A 78 5.02 -1.16 -2.30
C ILE A 78 5.33 -1.44 -0.83
N PHE A 79 4.97 -0.50 0.03
CA PHE A 79 4.85 -0.67 1.47
C PHE A 79 3.40 -0.42 1.88
N ILE A 80 2.76 -1.42 2.48
CA ILE A 80 1.46 -1.26 3.15
C ILE A 80 1.78 -1.12 4.63
N TRP A 81 1.60 0.08 5.17
CA TRP A 81 2.00 0.44 6.53
C TRP A 81 0.77 0.86 7.34
N LEU A 82 0.64 0.28 8.53
CA LEU A 82 -0.38 0.63 9.50
C LEU A 82 0.17 1.62 10.53
N THR A 83 -0.71 2.46 11.09
CA THR A 83 -0.32 3.46 12.10
C THR A 83 0.17 2.89 13.43
N ASP A 84 0.07 1.57 13.64
CA ASP A 84 0.70 0.85 14.76
C ASP A 84 2.14 0.40 14.46
N ASP A 85 2.71 0.89 13.35
CA ASP A 85 4.05 0.63 12.84
C ASP A 85 4.30 -0.80 12.32
N SER A 86 3.23 -1.58 12.12
CA SER A 86 3.30 -2.82 11.36
C SER A 86 3.26 -2.55 9.85
N TYR A 87 3.98 -3.35 9.06
CA TYR A 87 3.98 -3.20 7.60
C TYR A 87 4.31 -4.49 6.84
N ILE A 88 3.91 -4.51 5.58
CA ILE A 88 4.37 -5.48 4.58
C ILE A 88 5.07 -4.75 3.45
N SER A 89 6.10 -5.38 2.89
CA SER A 89 6.76 -4.94 1.66
C SER A 89 6.55 -5.96 0.55
N ALA A 90 6.35 -5.51 -0.68
CA ALA A 90 6.28 -6.38 -1.85
C ALA A 90 6.87 -5.68 -3.08
N ASP A 91 7.29 -6.48 -4.07
CA ASP A 91 7.76 -5.97 -5.35
C ASP A 91 6.56 -5.76 -6.28
N ILE A 92 6.53 -4.64 -6.99
CA ILE A 92 5.47 -4.33 -7.95
C ILE A 92 5.82 -5.02 -9.26
N TYR A 93 5.05 -6.05 -9.61
CA TYR A 93 5.19 -6.75 -10.89
C TYR A 93 4.51 -5.96 -12.00
N ASN A 94 3.26 -5.55 -11.78
CA ASN A 94 2.49 -4.78 -12.76
C ASN A 94 1.32 -4.05 -12.09
N ALA A 95 0.82 -3.00 -12.74
CA ALA A 95 -0.36 -2.27 -12.33
C ALA A 95 -1.21 -1.91 -13.53
N GLY A 96 -2.52 -1.82 -13.34
CA GLY A 96 -3.43 -1.43 -14.42
C GLY A 96 -4.72 -0.82 -13.91
N ASP A 97 -5.48 -0.31 -14.86
CA ASP A 97 -6.83 0.19 -14.66
C ASP A 97 -7.86 -0.93 -14.92
N ASP A 98 -9.14 -0.61 -14.73
CA ASP A 98 -10.28 -1.48 -14.99
C ASP A 98 -10.28 -2.77 -14.16
N TYR A 99 -10.04 -2.64 -12.85
CA TYR A 99 -10.22 -3.76 -11.94
C TYR A 99 -11.65 -4.33 -12.02
N ALA A 100 -11.73 -5.61 -12.37
CA ALA A 100 -12.96 -6.39 -12.28
C ALA A 100 -13.09 -6.99 -10.88
N TYR A 101 -14.29 -6.94 -10.30
CA TYR A 101 -14.52 -7.50 -8.96
C TYR A 101 -14.13 -8.98 -8.89
N GLY A 102 -13.17 -9.31 -8.01
CA GLY A 102 -12.68 -10.68 -7.84
C GLY A 102 -11.76 -11.15 -8.96
N MET A 103 -11.08 -10.22 -9.65
CA MET A 103 -10.15 -10.52 -10.74
C MET A 103 -9.14 -11.61 -10.35
N ASN A 104 -9.06 -12.62 -11.20
CA ASN A 104 -8.01 -13.61 -11.24
C ASN A 104 -7.39 -13.51 -12.63
N ASP A 105 -6.10 -13.23 -12.70
CA ASP A 105 -5.42 -13.04 -13.98
C ASP A 105 -4.97 -14.36 -14.63
N HIS A 106 -5.22 -15.50 -13.97
CA HIS A 106 -4.81 -16.85 -14.33
C HIS A 106 -3.27 -17.08 -14.37
N ASP A 107 -2.46 -16.05 -14.15
CA ASP A 107 -0.99 -16.09 -14.04
C ASP A 107 -0.53 -16.34 -12.58
N GLY A 108 -1.47 -16.75 -11.73
CA GLY A 108 -1.24 -17.02 -10.30
C GLY A 108 -1.42 -15.81 -9.39
N TYR A 109 -1.95 -14.68 -9.89
CA TYR A 109 -2.35 -13.55 -9.04
C TYR A 109 -3.86 -13.54 -8.84
N MET A 110 -4.26 -13.59 -7.58
CA MET A 110 -5.65 -13.58 -7.16
C MET A 110 -5.88 -12.49 -6.11
N THR A 111 -7.07 -11.90 -6.12
CA THR A 111 -7.49 -11.01 -5.04
C THR A 111 -7.98 -11.80 -3.83
N PRO A 112 -7.47 -11.54 -2.61
CA PRO A 112 -8.01 -12.14 -1.39
C PRO A 112 -9.48 -11.77 -1.24
N GLU A 113 -10.31 -12.72 -0.83
CA GLU A 113 -11.77 -12.55 -0.83
C GLU A 113 -12.20 -11.35 0.01
N GLU A 114 -11.53 -11.16 1.14
CA GLU A 114 -11.80 -10.12 2.13
C GLU A 114 -11.38 -8.73 1.66
N LEU A 115 -10.51 -8.65 0.65
CA LEU A 115 -10.03 -7.39 0.09
C LEU A 115 -10.71 -7.05 -1.23
N ARG A 116 -11.64 -7.89 -1.73
CA ARG A 116 -12.39 -7.60 -2.94
C ARG A 116 -13.21 -6.31 -2.76
N ALA A 117 -12.99 -5.35 -3.65
CA ALA A 117 -13.61 -4.04 -3.58
C ALA A 117 -14.36 -3.72 -4.87
N THR A 118 -15.69 -3.61 -4.83
CA THR A 118 -16.51 -3.25 -6.00
C THR A 118 -16.22 -1.85 -6.54
N GLU A 119 -15.77 -0.94 -5.67
CA GLU A 119 -15.45 0.44 -6.04
C GLU A 119 -14.00 0.63 -6.52
N ALA A 120 -13.16 -0.40 -6.38
CA ALA A 120 -11.78 -0.31 -6.85
C ALA A 120 -11.76 -0.21 -8.37
N ARG A 121 -10.95 0.73 -8.87
CA ARG A 121 -10.81 0.98 -10.31
C ARG A 121 -9.50 0.50 -10.88
N ARG A 122 -8.59 0.03 -10.02
CA ARG A 122 -7.21 -0.33 -10.37
C ARG A 122 -6.79 -1.58 -9.65
N TRP A 123 -5.84 -2.26 -10.24
CA TRP A 123 -5.23 -3.46 -9.68
C TRP A 123 -3.71 -3.34 -9.64
N LEU A 124 -3.13 -4.04 -8.68
CA LEU A 124 -1.69 -4.13 -8.47
C LEU A 124 -1.31 -5.60 -8.30
N LYS A 125 -0.48 -6.11 -9.20
CA LYS A 125 0.13 -7.44 -9.08
C LYS A 125 1.43 -7.29 -8.30
N LEU A 126 1.54 -8.04 -7.22
CA LEU A 126 2.67 -7.99 -6.31
C LEU A 126 3.34 -9.34 -6.21
N ASP A 127 4.67 -9.32 -6.26
CA ASP A 127 5.54 -10.47 -6.03
C ASP A 127 6.30 -10.32 -4.71
N ASN A 128 6.85 -11.43 -4.22
CA ASN A 128 7.74 -11.48 -3.06
C ASN A 128 7.16 -10.79 -1.83
N VAL A 129 5.85 -10.92 -1.62
CA VAL A 129 5.15 -10.33 -0.47
C VAL A 129 5.78 -10.85 0.82
N SER A 130 6.32 -9.93 1.61
CA SER A 130 6.97 -10.28 2.88
C SER A 130 5.97 -10.76 3.92
N GLY A 131 6.47 -11.38 4.99
CA GLY A 131 5.71 -11.44 6.23
C GLY A 131 5.51 -10.05 6.84
N ILE A 132 4.67 -9.99 7.87
CA ILE A 132 4.45 -8.75 8.65
C ILE A 132 5.74 -8.38 9.38
N LYS A 133 6.14 -7.11 9.27
CA LYS A 133 7.31 -6.51 9.91
C LYS A 133 6.87 -5.37 10.83
N HIS A 134 7.77 -4.95 11.70
CA HIS A 134 7.60 -3.78 12.57
C HIS A 134 8.83 -2.86 12.45
N GLY A 135 8.71 -1.59 12.84
CA GLY A 135 9.81 -0.64 12.76
C GLY A 135 10.04 -0.21 11.31
N PHE A 136 9.11 0.54 10.72
CA PHE A 136 9.30 1.00 9.35
C PHE A 136 10.55 1.90 9.26
N PRO A 137 11.47 1.67 8.30
CA PRO A 137 12.75 2.38 8.23
C PRO A 137 12.58 3.79 7.61
N PHE A 138 11.88 4.68 8.31
CA PHE A 138 11.54 6.03 7.82
C PHE A 138 12.75 6.83 7.35
N ASP A 139 13.89 6.70 8.04
CA ASP A 139 15.11 7.46 7.73
C ASP A 139 15.76 7.07 6.39
N GLN A 140 15.36 5.93 5.82
CA GLN A 140 15.84 5.48 4.52
C GLN A 140 15.02 6.03 3.35
N TYR A 141 13.92 6.76 3.62
CA TYR A 141 12.99 7.20 2.59
C TYR A 141 12.65 8.69 2.72
N SER A 142 12.45 9.31 1.57
CA SER A 142 12.02 10.70 1.45
C SER A 142 11.01 10.88 0.33
N ILE A 143 10.29 12.00 0.35
CA ILE A 143 9.56 12.49 -0.82
C ILE A 143 10.48 13.47 -1.55
N GLN A 144 10.80 13.15 -2.79
CA GLN A 144 11.70 13.94 -3.63
C GLN A 144 10.93 14.61 -4.77
N ALA A 145 11.07 15.92 -4.89
CA ALA A 145 10.59 16.68 -6.04
C ALA A 145 11.73 16.86 -7.05
N TYR A 146 11.43 16.61 -8.31
CA TYR A 146 12.40 16.66 -9.40
C TYR A 146 12.13 17.84 -10.33
N LYS A 147 13.18 18.54 -10.77
CA LYS A 147 13.13 19.55 -11.83
C LYS A 147 14.42 19.50 -12.64
N GLY A 148 14.30 19.46 -13.98
CA GLY A 148 15.47 19.47 -14.87
C GLY A 148 16.42 18.27 -14.71
N GLY A 149 15.92 17.11 -14.27
CA GLY A 149 16.73 15.90 -14.08
C GLY A 149 17.42 15.76 -12.72
N GLY A 150 17.25 16.73 -11.82
CA GLY A 150 17.79 16.68 -10.45
C GLY A 150 16.70 16.80 -9.38
N VAL A 151 17.03 16.37 -8.16
CA VAL A 151 16.21 16.60 -6.97
C VAL A 151 16.33 18.07 -6.57
N VAL A 152 15.22 18.78 -6.51
CA VAL A 152 15.16 20.19 -6.08
C VAL A 152 14.60 20.37 -4.68
N ARG A 153 13.95 19.34 -4.14
CA ARG A 153 13.48 19.31 -2.76
C ARG A 153 13.43 17.87 -2.28
N GLU A 154 13.99 17.64 -1.12
CA GLU A 154 13.87 16.38 -0.39
C GLU A 154 13.17 16.67 0.94
N THR A 155 12.14 15.89 1.26
CA THR A 155 11.45 15.97 2.55
C THR A 155 11.48 14.58 3.20
N PRO A 156 12.07 14.41 4.39
CA PRO A 156 12.10 13.13 5.08
C PRO A 156 10.69 12.55 5.27
N LEU A 157 10.52 11.24 5.04
CA LEU A 157 9.21 10.62 5.17
C LEU A 157 8.67 10.70 6.61
N SER A 158 9.56 10.66 7.61
CA SER A 158 9.22 10.82 9.03
C SER A 158 8.53 12.16 9.35
N GLU A 159 8.84 13.23 8.61
CA GLU A 159 8.18 14.53 8.74
C GLU A 159 6.85 14.56 8.00
N VAL A 160 6.81 13.98 6.79
CA VAL A 160 5.59 13.97 5.97
C VAL A 160 4.48 13.17 6.66
N VAL A 161 4.79 12.00 7.23
CA VAL A 161 3.77 11.14 7.86
C VAL A 161 3.10 11.82 9.06
N LYS A 162 3.81 12.72 9.76
CA LYS A 162 3.28 13.49 10.90
C LYS A 162 2.35 14.62 10.47
N THR A 163 2.58 15.20 9.30
CA THR A 163 1.96 16.46 8.87
C THR A 163 0.92 16.27 7.76
N SER A 164 1.03 15.19 6.98
CA SER A 164 0.17 14.91 5.83
C SER A 164 -1.01 14.00 6.20
N HIS A 165 -2.16 14.24 5.57
CA HIS A 165 -3.31 13.32 5.60
C HIS A 165 -3.39 12.40 4.36
N MET A 166 -2.39 12.42 3.47
CA MET A 166 -2.34 11.54 2.30
C MET A 166 -2.19 10.07 2.70
N ASN A 167 -3.05 9.20 2.15
CA ASN A 167 -2.99 7.76 2.40
C ASN A 167 -2.06 7.03 1.42
N CYS A 168 -1.77 7.63 0.27
CA CYS A 168 -0.90 7.07 -0.75
C CYS A 168 0.17 8.10 -1.13
N MET A 169 1.43 7.70 -1.08
CA MET A 169 2.57 8.57 -1.36
C MET A 169 3.60 7.85 -2.24
N PHE A 170 4.24 8.59 -3.14
CA PHE A 170 5.41 8.11 -3.86
C PHE A 170 6.66 8.52 -3.10
N ILE A 171 7.35 7.54 -2.53
CA ILE A 171 8.55 7.73 -1.73
C ILE A 171 9.75 7.23 -2.53
N THR A 172 10.93 7.77 -2.23
CA THR A 172 12.19 7.38 -2.87
C THR A 172 13.16 6.95 -1.79
N GLN A 173 13.80 5.80 -1.98
CA GLN A 173 14.89 5.36 -1.11
C GLN A 173 16.06 6.33 -1.25
N ASN A 174 16.56 6.86 -0.14
CA ASN A 174 17.69 7.78 -0.10
C ASN A 174 18.94 7.07 -0.66
N GLN A 175 19.81 7.79 -1.37
CA GLN A 175 21.11 7.21 -1.73
C GLN A 175 21.92 7.07 -0.45
N LYS A 176 22.56 5.92 -0.26
CA LYS A 176 23.67 5.87 0.67
C LYS A 176 24.80 6.64 -0.02
N ASP A 177 25.22 7.74 0.57
CA ASP A 177 26.52 8.29 0.24
C ASP A 177 27.54 7.20 0.58
N GLU A 178 28.19 6.66 -0.44
CA GLU A 178 29.37 5.82 -0.26
C GLU A 178 30.50 6.77 0.18
N SER A 179 30.55 7.03 1.49
CA SER A 179 31.65 7.74 2.16
C SER A 179 32.91 6.90 2.21
#